data_AF-A0A812RPT6-F1
#
_entry.id   AF-A0A812RPT6-F1
#
_cell.length_a   1.000
_cell.length_b   1.000
_cell.length_c   1.000
_cell.angle_alpha   90.00
_cell.angle_beta   90.00
_cell.angle_gamma   90.00
#
_symmetry.space_group_name_H-M   'P 1'
#
loop_
_entity.id
_entity.type
_entity.pdbx_description
1 polymer ?
#
loop_
_entity_poly.entity_id
_entity_poly.type
_entity_poly.pdbx_seq_one_letter_code
_entity_poly.pdbx_strand_id
1 'polypeptide(L)'
;MNRPLGLYVACAILMSLAEIGFCLAALLQDDLSNCSFPDGMAKSVGIGSWLRVQMGCAWLNLIFAPYIQHQLMQTLEAKAGVADMDQKAIKESFQEVFLHDIGVCLYVFAWIGSLVWSVCGLSWMRQTPAACDPQGWGSAAAFVGIAFFWCLLFYGNVWYWYVSCTSHRPVKWAMKLIPAVTSGKVHAPQVSVMRGASPAGPALPPPSGCQKACTASQLAKLVACIGLDFFGDATYFFPVIGEGVDLAYAPIQGIALMMLFGSRSIATVGVLEELLPFTDLMPTATLGWILETFFAESCLGRSLGFSQRQDGSSSSDE
;
A
#
# COMPACT_ATOMS: atom_id res chain seq x y z
N MET A 1 -22.92 -0.74 6.33
CA MET A 1 -21.72 -0.21 5.63
C MET A 1 -21.45 -1.08 4.42
N ASN A 2 -22.01 -0.77 3.24
CA ASN A 2 -21.92 -1.64 2.05
C ASN A 2 -21.26 -0.95 0.83
N ARG A 3 -20.55 0.18 1.02
CA ARG A 3 -19.83 0.87 -0.06
C ARG A 3 -18.35 0.47 -0.06
N PRO A 4 -17.74 0.16 -1.22
CA PRO A 4 -16.29 0.00 -1.31
C PRO A 4 -15.60 1.28 -0.83
N LEU A 5 -14.43 1.14 -0.20
CA LEU A 5 -13.65 2.24 0.39
C LEU A 5 -14.32 3.03 1.55
N GLY A 6 -15.48 2.59 2.07
CA GLY A 6 -16.19 3.36 3.11
C GLY A 6 -15.41 3.55 4.42
N LEU A 7 -14.62 2.55 4.82
CA LEU A 7 -13.75 2.68 5.99
C LEU A 7 -12.63 3.70 5.77
N TYR A 8 -12.03 3.71 4.57
CA TYR A 8 -11.02 4.69 4.19
C TYR A 8 -11.56 6.11 4.29
N VAL A 9 -12.73 6.40 3.70
CA VAL A 9 -13.32 7.74 3.74
C VAL A 9 -13.59 8.19 5.17
N ALA A 10 -14.13 7.30 6.01
CA ALA A 10 -14.38 7.61 7.41
C ALA A 10 -13.09 7.92 8.18
N CYS A 11 -12.06 7.07 8.06
CA CYS A 11 -10.76 7.31 8.67
C CYS A 11 -10.13 8.60 8.16
N ALA A 12 -10.23 8.86 6.85
CA ALA A 12 -9.61 10.01 6.24
C ALA A 12 -10.23 11.33 6.70
N ILE A 13 -11.57 11.38 6.81
CA ILE A 13 -12.28 12.54 7.36
C ILE A 13 -11.87 12.77 8.82
N LEU A 14 -11.87 11.73 9.65
CA LEU A 14 -11.56 11.86 11.07
C LEU A 14 -10.14 12.38 11.31
N MET A 15 -9.15 11.81 10.62
CA MET A 15 -7.75 12.23 10.76
C MET A 15 -7.53 13.63 10.21
N SER A 16 -8.14 13.97 9.07
CA SER A 16 -8.01 15.31 8.47
C SER A 16 -8.65 16.39 9.36
N LEU A 17 -9.81 16.10 9.97
CA LEU A 17 -10.43 17.03 10.92
C LEU A 17 -9.58 17.21 12.19
N ALA A 18 -8.96 16.13 12.69
CA ALA A 18 -8.04 16.22 13.82
C ALA A 18 -6.81 17.07 13.48
N GLU A 19 -6.22 16.88 12.30
CA GLU A 19 -5.09 17.68 11.81
C GLU A 19 -5.43 19.16 11.67
N ILE A 20 -6.59 19.49 11.08
CA ILE A 20 -7.09 20.88 10.99
C ILE A 20 -7.27 21.45 12.40
N GLY A 21 -7.86 20.69 13.32
CA GLY A 21 -8.05 21.10 14.71
C GLY A 21 -6.74 21.45 15.41
N PHE A 22 -5.71 20.61 15.24
CA PHE A 22 -4.38 20.87 15.80
C PHE A 22 -3.68 22.06 15.13
N CYS A 23 -3.80 22.22 13.81
CA CYS A 23 -3.26 23.39 13.11
C CYS A 23 -3.90 24.69 13.59
N LEU A 24 -5.23 24.71 13.75
CA LEU A 24 -5.95 25.88 14.28
C LEU A 24 -5.58 26.17 15.73
N ALA A 25 -5.51 25.14 16.58
CA ALA A 25 -5.10 25.29 17.97
C ALA A 25 -3.68 25.86 18.10
N ALA A 26 -2.75 25.45 17.22
CA ALA A 26 -1.40 25.99 17.16
C ALA A 26 -1.38 27.45 16.65
N LEU A 27 -2.14 27.77 15.59
CA LEU A 27 -2.20 29.11 15.00
C LEU A 27 -2.87 30.15 15.90
N LEU A 28 -3.74 29.72 16.81
CA LEU A 28 -4.45 30.59 17.76
C LEU A 28 -3.64 30.87 19.04
N GLN A 29 -2.41 30.37 19.16
CA GLN A 29 -1.54 30.70 20.28
C GLN A 29 -0.93 32.10 20.10
N ASP A 30 -1.09 32.96 21.11
CA ASP A 30 -0.58 34.34 21.10
C ASP A 30 0.97 34.40 21.01
N ASP A 31 1.65 33.42 21.59
CA ASP A 31 3.11 33.33 21.65
C ASP A 31 3.78 32.94 20.32
N LEU A 32 3.01 32.42 19.35
CA LEU A 32 3.53 31.92 18.07
C LEU A 32 4.21 33.03 17.24
N SER A 33 3.78 34.29 17.44
CA SER A 33 4.31 35.46 16.75
C SER A 33 5.77 35.80 17.13
N ASN A 34 6.21 35.41 18.33
CA ASN A 34 7.57 35.61 18.82
C ASN A 34 8.51 34.45 18.46
N CYS A 35 7.97 33.41 17.84
CA CYS A 35 8.68 32.18 17.55
C CYS A 35 9.10 32.09 16.08
N SER A 36 10.34 31.67 15.86
CA SER A 36 10.89 31.45 14.52
C SER A 36 11.59 30.10 14.45
N PHE A 37 11.45 29.44 13.31
CA PHE A 37 12.22 28.23 13.01
C PHE A 37 13.74 28.51 12.94
N PRO A 38 14.58 27.48 13.15
CA PRO A 38 16.03 27.56 13.00
C PRO A 38 16.46 27.97 11.57
N ASP A 39 17.73 28.33 11.40
CA ASP A 39 18.27 28.92 10.17
C ASP A 39 18.09 28.06 8.90
N GLY A 40 18.20 28.70 7.73
CA GLY A 40 18.03 28.05 6.42
C GLY A 40 16.60 28.14 5.87
N MET A 41 16.16 27.11 5.14
CA MET A 41 14.83 27.07 4.51
C MET A 41 13.69 27.22 5.52
N ALA A 42 13.84 26.63 6.71
CA ALA A 42 12.82 26.64 7.76
C ALA A 42 12.46 28.08 8.21
N LYS A 43 13.47 28.93 8.39
CA LYS A 43 13.29 30.35 8.73
C LYS A 43 12.54 31.14 7.66
N SER A 44 12.77 30.83 6.38
CA SER A 44 12.10 31.51 5.25
C SER A 44 10.62 31.14 5.13
N VAL A 45 10.26 29.91 5.51
CA VAL A 45 8.87 29.44 5.53
C VAL A 45 8.15 30.05 6.73
N GLY A 46 8.74 29.94 7.92
CA GLY A 46 8.15 30.38 9.18
C GLY A 46 7.03 29.46 9.67
N ILE A 47 6.83 29.43 10.99
CA ILE A 47 5.92 28.49 11.66
C ILE A 47 4.47 28.68 11.19
N GLY A 48 4.01 29.92 11.11
CA GLY A 48 2.63 30.22 10.69
C GLY A 48 2.34 29.85 9.22
N SER A 49 3.30 30.00 8.31
CA SER A 49 3.09 29.56 6.92
C SER A 49 3.12 28.04 6.82
N TRP A 50 4.02 27.39 7.56
CA TRP A 50 4.09 25.94 7.66
C TRP A 50 2.76 25.32 8.11
N LEU A 51 2.20 25.81 9.22
CA LEU A 51 0.90 25.35 9.75
C LEU A 51 -0.26 25.61 8.78
N ARG A 52 -0.25 26.72 8.05
CA ARG A 52 -1.28 27.02 7.03
C ARG A 52 -1.22 26.06 5.85
N VAL A 53 -0.02 25.70 5.39
CA VAL A 53 0.15 24.71 4.32
C VAL A 53 -0.24 23.31 4.82
N GLN A 54 0.15 22.94 6.05
CA GLN A 54 -0.25 21.69 6.69
C GLN A 54 -1.78 21.56 6.74
N MET A 55 -2.46 22.61 7.22
CA MET A 55 -3.92 22.68 7.23
C MET A 55 -4.52 22.58 5.81
N GLY A 56 -3.88 23.20 4.82
CA GLY A 56 -4.27 23.09 3.41
C GLY A 56 -4.21 21.65 2.88
N CYS A 57 -3.15 20.90 3.21
CA CYS A 57 -3.03 19.48 2.88
C CYS A 57 -4.17 18.65 3.51
N ALA A 58 -4.52 18.92 4.76
CA ALA A 58 -5.63 18.25 5.44
C ALA A 58 -6.99 18.54 4.79
N TRP A 59 -7.25 19.79 4.37
CA TRP A 59 -8.45 20.13 3.60
C TRP A 59 -8.52 19.41 2.26
N LEU A 60 -7.38 19.31 1.57
CA LEU A 60 -7.27 18.59 0.32
C LEU A 60 -7.61 17.10 0.51
N ASN A 61 -7.12 16.46 1.58
CA ASN A 61 -7.50 15.09 1.95
C ASN A 61 -9.01 14.94 2.22
N LEU A 62 -9.63 15.93 2.87
CA LEU A 62 -11.05 15.91 3.22
C LEU A 62 -11.96 16.00 1.98
N ILE A 63 -11.51 16.68 0.92
CA ILE A 63 -12.21 16.78 -0.37
C ILE A 63 -11.97 15.53 -1.24
N PHE A 64 -10.72 15.07 -1.33
CA PHE A 64 -10.38 13.98 -2.24
C PHE A 64 -10.82 12.59 -1.75
N ALA A 65 -10.89 12.36 -0.43
CA ALA A 65 -11.36 11.08 0.10
C ALA A 65 -12.79 10.71 -0.39
N PRO A 66 -13.82 11.57 -0.26
CA PRO A 66 -15.14 11.28 -0.82
C PRO A 66 -15.16 11.36 -2.36
N TYR A 67 -14.33 12.19 -2.99
CA TYR A 67 -14.21 12.27 -4.45
C TYR A 67 -13.79 10.93 -5.07
N ILE A 68 -12.72 10.30 -4.56
CA ILE A 68 -12.23 9.00 -5.05
C ILE A 68 -13.30 7.92 -4.89
N GLN A 69 -13.99 7.91 -3.75
CA GLN A 69 -15.08 6.96 -3.53
C GLN A 69 -16.24 7.18 -4.52
N HIS A 70 -16.61 8.44 -4.76
CA HIS A 70 -17.66 8.79 -5.72
C HIS A 70 -17.28 8.36 -7.15
N GLN A 71 -16.06 8.66 -7.59
CA GLN A 71 -15.56 8.33 -8.91
C GLN A 71 -15.49 6.80 -9.13
N LEU A 72 -15.05 6.07 -8.11
CA LEU A 72 -15.06 4.61 -8.12
C LEU A 72 -16.49 4.08 -8.24
N MET A 73 -17.43 4.61 -7.46
CA MET A 73 -18.83 4.18 -7.50
C MET A 73 -19.46 4.43 -8.87
N GLN A 74 -19.24 5.59 -9.49
CA GLN A 74 -19.76 5.90 -10.83
C GLN A 74 -19.21 4.94 -11.89
N THR A 75 -17.91 4.65 -11.84
CA THR A 75 -17.26 3.70 -12.76
C THR A 75 -17.82 2.30 -12.58
N LEU A 76 -18.09 1.89 -11.34
CA LEU A 76 -18.72 0.61 -11.03
C LEU A 76 -20.17 0.54 -11.50
N GLU A 77 -20.96 1.59 -11.32
CA GLU A 77 -22.35 1.65 -11.81
C GLU A 77 -22.41 1.58 -13.34
N ALA A 78 -21.48 2.23 -14.04
CA ALA A 78 -21.35 2.14 -15.49
C ALA A 78 -21.04 0.70 -15.97
N LYS A 79 -20.23 -0.05 -15.20
CA LYS A 79 -19.87 -1.44 -15.52
C LYS A 79 -20.85 -2.47 -14.97
N ALA A 80 -21.65 -2.15 -13.96
CA ALA A 80 -22.64 -3.03 -13.33
C ALA A 80 -23.80 -3.42 -14.25
N GLY A 81 -23.99 -2.73 -15.38
CA GLY A 81 -24.88 -3.15 -16.45
C GLY A 81 -24.43 -4.45 -17.15
N VAL A 82 -23.21 -4.92 -16.89
CA VAL A 82 -22.69 -6.22 -17.32
C VAL A 82 -23.03 -7.26 -16.25
N ALA A 83 -23.69 -8.35 -16.66
CA ALA A 83 -24.30 -9.36 -15.78
C ALA A 83 -23.33 -10.16 -14.88
N ASP A 84 -22.04 -9.83 -14.88
CA ASP A 84 -21.00 -10.55 -14.13
C ASP A 84 -20.05 -9.55 -13.45
N MET A 85 -20.43 -9.10 -12.25
CA MET A 85 -19.65 -8.13 -11.47
C MET A 85 -18.90 -8.84 -10.33
N ASP A 86 -17.68 -9.24 -10.65
CA ASP A 86 -16.72 -9.85 -9.74
C ASP A 86 -15.75 -8.84 -9.10
N GLN A 87 -15.07 -9.26 -8.04
CA GLN A 87 -14.02 -8.46 -7.40
C GLN A 87 -12.90 -8.05 -8.37
N LYS A 88 -12.66 -8.84 -9.42
CA LYS A 88 -11.74 -8.49 -10.51
C LYS A 88 -12.15 -7.19 -11.21
N ALA A 89 -13.43 -7.01 -11.52
CA ALA A 89 -13.94 -5.81 -12.16
C ALA A 89 -13.79 -4.58 -11.26
N ILE A 90 -13.88 -4.74 -9.92
CA ILE A 90 -13.61 -3.67 -8.97
C ILE A 90 -12.15 -3.23 -9.03
N LYS A 91 -11.21 -4.19 -9.04
CA LYS A 91 -9.78 -3.90 -9.15
C LYS A 91 -9.44 -3.15 -10.43
N GLU A 92 -9.92 -3.65 -11.57
CA GLU A 92 -9.65 -3.04 -12.88
C GLU A 92 -10.22 -1.62 -12.96
N SER A 93 -11.44 -1.41 -12.44
CA SER A 93 -12.07 -0.08 -12.39
C SER A 93 -11.35 0.89 -11.47
N PHE A 94 -10.87 0.42 -10.32
CA PHE A 94 -10.05 1.23 -9.44
C PHE A 94 -8.72 1.63 -10.11
N GLN A 95 -8.05 0.70 -10.78
CA GLN A 95 -6.80 1.00 -11.50
C GLN A 95 -7.03 1.99 -12.64
N GLU A 96 -8.14 1.87 -13.36
CA GLU A 96 -8.51 2.80 -14.43
C GLU A 96 -8.69 4.22 -13.88
N VAL A 97 -9.47 4.39 -12.81
CA VAL A 97 -9.65 5.68 -12.13
C VAL A 97 -8.32 6.21 -11.60
N PHE A 98 -7.51 5.38 -10.96
CA PHE A 98 -6.26 5.81 -10.34
C PHE A 98 -5.19 6.24 -11.37
N LEU A 99 -5.15 5.59 -12.53
CA LEU A 99 -4.13 5.86 -13.57
C LEU A 99 -4.57 6.89 -14.63
N HIS A 100 -5.87 7.03 -14.90
CA HIS A 100 -6.37 7.90 -15.97
C HIS A 100 -7.04 9.18 -15.47
N ASP A 101 -7.42 9.24 -14.19
CA ASP A 101 -7.91 10.49 -13.60
C ASP A 101 -6.71 11.37 -13.20
N ILE A 102 -6.53 12.45 -13.96
CA ILE A 102 -5.48 13.45 -13.75
C ILE A 102 -5.57 14.04 -12.33
N GLY A 103 -6.78 14.25 -11.80
CA GLY A 103 -7.00 14.77 -10.46
C GLY A 103 -6.51 13.80 -9.39
N VAL A 104 -6.78 12.50 -9.54
CA VAL A 104 -6.27 11.47 -8.62
C VAL A 104 -4.75 11.36 -8.70
N CYS A 105 -4.16 11.42 -9.89
CA CYS A 105 -2.71 11.44 -10.06
C CYS A 105 -2.06 12.63 -9.35
N LEU A 106 -2.59 13.84 -9.54
CA LEU A 106 -2.11 15.04 -8.85
C LEU A 106 -2.27 14.94 -7.33
N TYR A 107 -3.37 14.34 -6.86
CA TYR A 107 -3.59 14.10 -5.44
C TYR A 107 -2.53 13.16 -4.85
N VAL A 108 -2.11 12.11 -5.56
CA VAL A 108 -1.02 11.22 -5.10
C VAL A 108 0.28 11.99 -4.88
N PHE A 109 0.65 12.88 -5.82
CA PHE A 109 1.82 13.74 -5.65
C PHE A 109 1.65 14.72 -4.48
N ALA A 110 0.48 15.33 -4.33
CA ALA A 110 0.17 16.20 -3.20
C ALA A 110 0.23 15.46 -1.86
N TRP A 111 -0.22 14.20 -1.83
CA TRP A 111 -0.17 13.34 -0.66
C TRP A 111 1.26 12.97 -0.26
N ILE A 112 2.12 12.60 -1.22
CA ILE A 112 3.56 12.40 -0.96
C ILE A 112 4.22 13.71 -0.49
N GLY A 113 3.91 14.82 -1.14
CA GLY A 113 4.39 16.15 -0.72
C GLY A 113 3.96 16.50 0.70
N SER A 114 2.75 16.12 1.11
CA SER A 114 2.25 16.34 2.47
C SER A 114 3.02 15.55 3.53
N LEU A 115 3.49 14.34 3.21
CA LEU A 115 4.37 13.57 4.10
C LEU A 115 5.69 14.31 4.30
N VAL A 116 6.35 14.72 3.22
CA VAL A 116 7.62 15.46 3.28
C VAL A 116 7.43 16.75 4.09
N TRP A 117 6.35 17.49 3.84
CA TRP A 117 6.02 18.71 4.56
C TRP A 117 5.83 18.48 6.07
N SER A 118 5.16 17.37 6.43
CA SER A 118 4.93 16.98 7.82
C SER A 118 6.22 16.55 8.53
N VAL A 119 7.08 15.78 7.86
CA VAL A 119 8.37 15.32 8.39
C VAL A 119 9.33 16.49 8.59
N CYS A 120 9.47 17.36 7.57
CA CYS A 120 10.27 18.57 7.66
C CYS A 120 9.77 19.46 8.80
N GLY A 121 8.45 19.69 8.86
CA GLY A 121 7.81 20.44 9.94
C GLY A 121 8.11 19.92 11.33
N LEU A 122 7.97 18.61 11.54
CA LEU A 122 8.28 17.96 12.82
C LEU A 122 9.76 18.12 13.17
N SER A 123 10.66 18.00 12.19
CA SER A 123 12.11 18.20 12.40
C SER A 123 12.44 19.63 12.81
N TRP A 124 11.75 20.63 12.24
CA TRP A 124 11.94 22.04 12.56
C TRP A 124 11.36 22.40 13.93
N MET A 125 10.19 21.85 14.27
CA MET A 125 9.56 22.02 15.58
C MET A 125 10.43 21.46 16.71
N ARG A 126 11.07 20.30 16.51
CA ARG A 126 11.99 19.70 17.50
C ARG A 126 13.24 20.53 17.79
N GLN A 127 13.65 21.37 16.85
CA GLN A 127 14.82 22.25 16.99
C GLN A 127 14.45 23.63 17.54
N THR A 128 13.15 23.94 17.61
CA THR A 128 12.64 25.22 18.10
C THR A 128 12.51 25.16 19.64
N PRO A 129 12.69 26.28 20.37
CA PRO A 129 12.49 26.29 21.82
C PRO A 129 11.13 25.73 22.23
N ALA A 130 11.08 24.95 23.31
CA ALA A 130 9.84 24.33 23.79
C ALA A 130 8.72 25.34 24.14
N ALA A 131 9.08 26.60 24.40
CA ALA A 131 8.14 27.69 24.60
C ALA A 131 7.26 27.98 23.36
N CYS A 132 7.68 27.55 22.17
CA CYS A 132 6.96 27.73 20.92
C CYS A 132 5.92 26.64 20.62
N ASP A 133 5.87 25.57 21.43
CA ASP A 133 4.85 24.53 21.34
C ASP A 133 4.52 23.95 22.74
N PRO A 134 4.06 24.78 23.69
CA PRO A 134 3.92 24.37 25.09
C PRO A 134 2.86 23.27 25.28
N GLN A 135 1.85 23.24 24.40
CA GLN A 135 0.78 22.24 24.41
C GLN A 135 0.98 21.13 23.37
N GLY A 136 2.03 21.22 22.54
CA GLY A 136 2.34 20.20 21.54
C GLY A 136 1.43 20.18 20.31
N TRP A 137 0.59 21.21 20.08
CA TRP A 137 -0.38 21.23 18.98
C TRP A 137 0.29 21.23 17.60
N GLY A 138 1.38 21.98 17.45
CA GLY A 138 2.10 22.05 16.18
C GLY A 138 2.75 20.70 15.86
N SER A 139 3.42 20.11 16.85
CA SER A 139 4.00 18.76 16.72
C SER A 139 2.94 17.69 16.47
N ALA A 140 1.80 17.77 17.17
CA ALA A 140 0.68 16.83 16.98
C ALA A 140 0.07 16.91 15.57
N ALA A 141 -0.08 18.10 15.00
CA ALA A 141 -0.53 18.27 13.62
C ALA A 141 0.38 17.52 12.63
N ALA A 142 1.69 17.70 12.77
CA ALA A 142 2.69 17.01 11.95
C ALA A 142 2.63 15.48 12.13
N PHE A 143 2.48 15.00 13.36
CA PHE A 143 2.33 13.57 13.64
C PHE A 143 1.07 12.98 13.01
N VAL A 144 -0.06 13.69 13.05
CA VAL A 144 -1.30 13.24 12.41
C VAL A 144 -1.11 13.15 10.89
N GLY A 145 -0.47 14.14 10.26
CA GLY A 145 -0.17 14.11 8.83
C GLY A 145 0.71 12.91 8.43
N ILE A 146 1.75 12.63 9.21
CA ILE A 146 2.61 11.44 9.01
C ILE A 146 1.81 10.15 9.21
N ALA A 147 1.03 10.05 10.30
CA ALA A 147 0.21 8.88 10.59
C ALA A 147 -0.83 8.64 9.50
N PHE A 148 -1.43 9.71 8.96
CA PHE A 148 -2.39 9.63 7.86
C PHE A 148 -1.77 8.96 6.63
N PHE A 149 -0.56 9.36 6.24
CA PHE A 149 0.17 8.72 5.15
C PHE A 149 0.32 7.21 5.38
N TRP A 150 0.85 6.79 6.53
CA TRP A 150 1.07 5.37 6.80
C TRP A 150 -0.24 4.58 6.92
N CYS A 151 -1.27 5.15 7.53
CA CYS A 151 -2.59 4.52 7.60
C CYS A 151 -3.20 4.30 6.21
N LEU A 152 -3.06 5.26 5.30
CA LEU A 152 -3.53 5.14 3.92
C LEU A 152 -2.74 4.10 3.14
N LEU A 153 -1.42 4.12 3.27
CA LEU A 153 -0.54 3.14 2.62
C LEU A 153 -0.89 1.72 3.09
N PHE A 154 -1.01 1.51 4.40
CA PHE A 154 -1.39 0.23 4.99
C PHE A 154 -2.78 -0.21 4.54
N TYR A 155 -3.77 0.69 4.61
CA TYR A 155 -5.13 0.42 4.14
C TYR A 155 -5.14 0.01 2.67
N GLY A 156 -4.43 0.75 1.81
CA GLY A 156 -4.33 0.46 0.38
C GLY A 156 -3.73 -0.91 0.09
N ASN A 157 -2.65 -1.27 0.81
CA ASN A 157 -2.02 -2.58 0.69
C ASN A 157 -2.93 -3.72 1.15
N VAL A 158 -3.55 -3.60 2.32
CA VAL A 158 -4.49 -4.59 2.86
C VAL A 158 -5.70 -4.75 1.93
N TRP A 159 -6.23 -3.63 1.44
CA TRP A 159 -7.35 -3.62 0.51
C TRP A 159 -6.99 -4.26 -0.84
N TYR A 160 -5.83 -3.91 -1.40
CA TYR A 160 -5.33 -4.50 -2.65
C TYR A 160 -5.12 -6.01 -2.52
N TRP A 161 -4.55 -6.45 -1.40
CA TRP A 161 -4.39 -7.87 -1.08
C TRP A 161 -5.75 -8.56 -0.96
N TYR A 162 -6.69 -7.98 -0.20
CA TYR A 162 -8.05 -8.51 -0.04
C TYR A 162 -8.78 -8.70 -1.37
N VAL A 163 -8.78 -7.67 -2.23
CA VAL A 163 -9.44 -7.73 -3.54
C VAL A 163 -8.76 -8.73 -4.46
N SER A 164 -7.43 -8.81 -4.44
CA SER A 164 -6.69 -9.78 -5.26
C SER A 164 -7.00 -11.22 -4.83
N CYS A 165 -7.03 -11.50 -3.53
CA CYS A 165 -7.38 -12.81 -2.96
C CYS A 165 -8.84 -13.20 -3.19
N THR A 166 -9.74 -12.22 -3.30
CA THR A 166 -11.18 -12.46 -3.51
C THR A 166 -11.64 -12.23 -4.95
N SER A 167 -10.70 -12.08 -5.89
CA SER A 167 -10.96 -11.71 -7.29
C SER A 167 -12.02 -12.56 -8.01
N HIS A 168 -12.14 -13.84 -7.65
CA HIS A 168 -13.12 -14.80 -8.21
C HIS A 168 -14.47 -14.84 -7.49
N ARG A 169 -14.69 -14.00 -6.47
CA ARG A 169 -15.94 -14.01 -5.69
C ARG A 169 -16.92 -12.97 -6.23
N PRO A 170 -18.21 -13.33 -6.38
CA PRO A 170 -19.23 -12.38 -6.80
C PRO A 170 -19.47 -11.33 -5.71
N VAL A 171 -19.73 -10.10 -6.15
CA VAL A 171 -19.88 -8.95 -5.26
C VAL A 171 -21.31 -8.88 -4.71
N LYS A 172 -21.50 -9.19 -3.42
CA LYS A 172 -22.84 -9.27 -2.79
C LYS A 172 -23.67 -7.97 -2.86
N TRP A 173 -23.04 -6.80 -2.86
CA TRP A 173 -23.75 -5.52 -2.92
C TRP A 173 -24.14 -5.13 -4.36
N ALA A 174 -23.41 -5.60 -5.37
CA ALA A 174 -23.74 -5.46 -6.79
C ALA A 174 -25.07 -6.17 -7.13
N MET A 175 -25.30 -7.31 -6.50
CA MET A 175 -26.52 -8.11 -6.64
C MET A 175 -27.80 -7.36 -6.19
N LYS A 176 -27.68 -6.26 -5.42
CA LYS A 176 -28.81 -5.39 -5.06
C LYS A 176 -29.07 -4.24 -6.06
N LEU A 177 -28.09 -3.93 -6.91
CA LEU A 177 -28.20 -2.87 -7.92
C LEU A 177 -28.75 -3.40 -9.26
N ILE A 178 -28.87 -4.71 -9.41
CA ILE A 178 -29.59 -5.34 -10.51
C ILE A 178 -31.09 -5.28 -10.18
N PRO A 179 -31.89 -4.39 -10.81
CA PRO A 179 -33.34 -4.59 -10.79
C PRO A 179 -33.62 -5.97 -11.38
N ALA A 180 -34.58 -6.69 -10.81
CA ALA A 180 -35.04 -7.97 -11.32
C ALA A 180 -35.64 -7.82 -12.75
N VAL A 181 -34.77 -7.68 -13.74
CA VAL A 181 -35.03 -7.49 -15.17
C VAL A 181 -33.89 -8.26 -15.83
N THR A 182 -34.04 -9.48 -16.32
CA THR A 182 -35.20 -10.22 -16.78
C THR A 182 -34.97 -11.70 -16.50
N SER A 183 -35.97 -12.36 -15.93
CA SER A 183 -36.18 -13.79 -16.15
C SER A 183 -36.59 -13.99 -17.62
N GLY A 184 -35.61 -13.86 -18.52
CA GLY A 184 -35.73 -14.27 -19.91
C GLY A 184 -35.20 -15.68 -20.02
N LYS A 185 -36.08 -16.66 -20.24
CA LYS A 185 -35.71 -18.05 -20.52
C LYS A 185 -34.69 -18.10 -21.66
N VAL A 186 -33.41 -18.23 -21.33
CA VAL A 186 -32.40 -18.71 -22.27
C VAL A 186 -32.56 -20.23 -22.31
N HIS A 187 -33.06 -20.75 -23.42
CA HIS A 187 -33.03 -22.19 -23.69
C HIS A 187 -31.57 -22.64 -23.69
N ALA A 188 -31.20 -23.46 -22.70
CA ALA A 188 -29.94 -24.16 -22.69
C ALA A 188 -29.91 -25.16 -23.86
N PRO A 189 -28.88 -25.17 -24.72
CA PRO A 189 -28.70 -26.27 -25.65
C PRO A 189 -28.36 -27.53 -24.84
N GLN A 190 -29.21 -28.55 -24.95
CA GLN A 190 -28.99 -29.87 -24.38
C GLN A 190 -27.80 -30.53 -25.07
N VAL A 191 -26.63 -30.52 -24.42
CA VAL A 191 -25.50 -31.36 -24.80
C VAL A 191 -25.65 -32.69 -24.06
N SER A 192 -26.03 -33.72 -24.82
CA SER A 192 -26.15 -35.10 -24.37
C SER A 192 -24.77 -35.67 -24.05
N VAL A 193 -24.41 -35.75 -22.76
CA VAL A 193 -23.20 -36.44 -22.33
C VAL A 193 -23.47 -37.95 -22.31
N MET A 194 -22.94 -38.67 -23.30
CA MET A 194 -22.82 -40.13 -23.24
C MET A 194 -21.77 -40.52 -22.18
N ARG A 195 -22.14 -41.45 -21.28
CA ARG A 195 -21.21 -42.10 -20.36
C ARG A 195 -20.38 -43.13 -21.12
N GLY A 196 -19.08 -42.89 -21.21
CA GLY A 196 -18.05 -43.86 -21.57
C GLY A 196 -17.04 -44.03 -20.43
N ALA A 197 -16.49 -45.24 -20.29
CA ALA A 197 -15.67 -45.70 -19.18
C ALA A 197 -14.26 -45.06 -19.08
N SER A 198 -13.69 -45.19 -17.87
CA SER A 198 -12.39 -44.70 -17.33
C SER A 198 -11.15 -44.90 -18.22
N PRO A 199 -10.11 -44.05 -18.13
CA PRO A 199 -8.96 -44.38 -17.26
C PRO A 199 -8.22 -43.17 -16.61
N ALA A 200 -7.41 -43.48 -15.59
CA ALA A 200 -6.31 -42.71 -14.98
C ALA A 200 -6.56 -41.20 -14.69
N GLY A 201 -6.71 -40.89 -13.40
CA GLY A 201 -6.98 -39.53 -12.92
C GLY A 201 -5.93 -38.51 -13.38
N PRO A 202 -6.35 -37.32 -13.84
CA PRO A 202 -5.42 -36.28 -14.26
C PRO A 202 -4.59 -35.79 -13.08
N ALA A 203 -3.29 -35.61 -13.30
CA ALA A 203 -2.39 -34.93 -12.38
C ALA A 203 -3.01 -33.56 -12.00
N LEU A 204 -3.06 -33.27 -10.71
CA LEU A 204 -3.61 -32.02 -10.18
C LEU A 204 -2.89 -30.82 -10.82
N PRO A 205 -3.62 -29.79 -11.26
CA PRO A 205 -2.99 -28.58 -11.79
C PRO A 205 -2.10 -27.94 -10.72
N PRO A 206 -0.98 -27.30 -11.10
CA PRO A 206 -0.08 -26.67 -10.16
C PRO A 206 -0.85 -25.66 -9.30
N PRO A 207 -0.56 -25.59 -7.98
CA PRO A 207 -1.28 -24.72 -7.07
C PRO A 207 -1.14 -23.27 -7.53
N SER A 208 -2.28 -22.57 -7.58
CA SER A 208 -2.32 -21.13 -7.88
C SER A 208 -1.40 -20.35 -6.93
N GLY A 209 -0.87 -19.20 -7.38
CA GLY A 209 -0.03 -18.34 -6.53
C GLY A 209 -0.71 -17.96 -5.20
N CYS A 210 -2.04 -17.81 -5.20
CA CYS A 210 -2.83 -17.59 -3.99
C CYS A 210 -2.83 -18.81 -3.03
N GLN A 211 -2.85 -20.03 -3.56
CA GLN A 211 -2.75 -21.24 -2.74
C GLN A 211 -1.34 -21.39 -2.14
N LYS A 212 -0.30 -20.98 -2.89
CA LYS A 212 1.07 -20.92 -2.38
C LYS A 212 1.22 -19.87 -1.27
N ALA A 213 0.70 -18.65 -1.48
CA ALA A 213 0.77 -17.55 -0.51
C ALA A 213 0.12 -17.86 0.85
N CYS A 214 -0.93 -18.68 0.86
CA CYS A 214 -1.65 -19.07 2.08
C CYS A 214 -0.96 -20.18 2.90
N THR A 215 0.20 -20.68 2.47
CA THR A 215 0.97 -21.66 3.24
C THR A 215 1.71 -20.96 4.39
N ALA A 216 1.84 -21.65 5.53
CA ALA A 216 2.54 -21.09 6.70
C ALA A 216 4.00 -20.73 6.38
N SER A 217 4.66 -21.51 5.50
CA SER A 217 6.02 -21.23 5.03
C SER A 217 6.09 -19.93 4.22
N GLN A 218 5.15 -19.71 3.30
CA GLN A 218 5.12 -18.49 2.48
C GLN A 218 4.69 -17.26 3.28
N LEU A 219 3.78 -17.41 4.24
CA LEU A 219 3.41 -16.32 5.15
C LEU A 219 4.59 -15.93 6.05
N ALA A 220 5.32 -16.90 6.61
CA ALA A 220 6.54 -16.63 7.37
C ALA A 220 7.60 -15.93 6.51
N LYS A 221 7.73 -16.34 5.25
CA LYS A 221 8.61 -15.70 4.27
C LYS A 221 8.21 -14.24 4.01
N LEU A 222 6.91 -13.96 3.84
CA LEU A 222 6.39 -12.60 3.68
C LEU A 222 6.69 -11.73 4.91
N VAL A 223 6.45 -12.25 6.12
CA VAL A 223 6.75 -11.52 7.36
C VAL A 223 8.24 -11.21 7.46
N ALA A 224 9.11 -12.16 7.09
CA ALA A 224 10.55 -11.93 7.04
C ALA A 224 10.93 -10.87 6.00
N CYS A 225 10.28 -10.84 4.83
CA CYS A 225 10.52 -9.85 3.78
C CYS A 225 10.09 -8.44 4.23
N ILE A 226 8.89 -8.31 4.80
CA ILE A 226 8.41 -7.04 5.36
C ILE A 226 9.34 -6.55 6.47
N GLY A 227 9.84 -7.46 7.32
CA GLY A 227 10.81 -7.13 8.35
C GLY A 227 12.13 -6.63 7.78
N LEU A 228 12.67 -7.30 6.76
CA LEU A 228 13.91 -6.91 6.10
C LEU A 228 13.80 -5.53 5.42
N ASP A 229 12.71 -5.29 4.68
CA ASP A 229 12.46 -3.98 4.06
C ASP A 229 12.31 -2.89 5.13
N PHE A 230 11.55 -3.16 6.21
CA PHE A 230 11.39 -2.20 7.31
C PHE A 230 12.70 -1.89 8.06
N PHE A 231 13.61 -2.86 8.19
CA PHE A 231 14.90 -2.66 8.83
C PHE A 231 15.91 -1.95 7.93
N GLY A 232 15.86 -2.14 6.60
CA GLY A 232 16.59 -1.30 5.64
C GLY A 232 16.11 0.15 5.72
N ASP A 233 14.78 0.35 5.72
CA ASP A 233 14.16 1.68 5.84
C ASP A 233 14.35 2.32 7.24
N ALA A 234 14.71 1.54 8.27
CA ALA A 234 14.89 2.07 9.62
C ALA A 234 16.13 2.97 9.73
N THR A 235 17.04 2.90 8.77
CA THR A 235 18.26 3.71 8.79
C THR A 235 18.00 5.19 8.51
N TYR A 236 16.87 5.53 7.88
CA TYR A 236 16.41 6.91 7.67
C TYR A 236 16.12 7.69 8.98
N PHE A 237 15.97 7.00 10.11
CA PHE A 237 15.74 7.65 11.40
C PHE A 237 17.01 8.31 11.97
N PHE A 238 18.21 7.99 11.45
CA PHE A 238 19.50 8.52 11.94
C PHE A 238 20.46 8.90 10.78
N PRO A 239 20.23 10.03 10.06
CA PRO A 239 20.90 10.34 8.79
C PRO A 239 22.42 10.58 8.85
N VAL A 240 23.02 10.70 10.04
CA VAL A 240 24.48 10.89 10.22
C VAL A 240 25.21 9.57 10.55
N ILE A 241 24.50 8.61 11.15
CA ILE A 241 25.02 7.27 11.46
C ILE A 241 24.58 6.27 10.38
N GLY A 242 23.53 6.62 9.64
CA GLY A 242 22.82 5.73 8.74
C GLY A 242 23.64 5.25 7.56
N GLU A 243 24.37 6.13 6.87
CA GLU A 243 25.21 5.74 5.73
C GLU A 243 26.27 4.66 6.11
N GLY A 244 26.74 4.67 7.37
CA GLY A 244 27.66 3.64 7.86
C GLY A 244 26.99 2.33 8.23
N VAL A 245 25.72 2.39 8.64
CA VAL A 245 24.89 1.21 8.95
C VAL A 245 24.41 0.56 7.66
N ASP A 246 24.03 1.33 6.64
CA ASP A 246 23.59 0.85 5.32
C ASP A 246 24.71 0.07 4.61
N LEU A 247 25.96 0.54 4.71
CA LEU A 247 27.12 -0.18 4.16
C LEU A 247 27.34 -1.56 4.82
N ALA A 248 27.01 -1.70 6.11
CA ALA A 248 27.09 -2.97 6.83
C ALA A 248 25.82 -3.82 6.66
N TYR A 249 24.66 -3.19 6.46
CA TYR A 249 23.37 -3.84 6.31
C TYR A 249 23.17 -4.40 4.89
N ALA A 250 23.63 -3.71 3.85
CA ALA A 250 23.60 -4.16 2.46
C ALA A 250 24.08 -5.62 2.27
N PRO A 251 25.27 -6.05 2.77
CA PRO A 251 25.68 -7.45 2.65
C PRO A 251 24.80 -8.41 3.48
N ILE A 252 24.27 -7.97 4.63
CA ILE A 252 23.37 -8.77 5.46
C ILE A 252 22.05 -9.01 4.73
N GLN A 253 21.46 -7.96 4.16
CA GLN A 253 20.23 -8.04 3.38
C GLN A 253 20.43 -8.88 2.12
N GLY A 254 21.55 -8.72 1.41
CA GLY A 254 21.91 -9.56 0.27
C GLY A 254 22.02 -11.05 0.62
N ILE A 255 22.67 -11.39 1.74
CA ILE A 255 22.76 -12.76 2.23
C ILE A 255 21.37 -13.29 2.63
N ALA A 256 20.56 -12.47 3.31
CA ALA A 256 19.20 -12.85 3.70
C ALA A 256 18.30 -13.11 2.48
N LEU A 257 18.34 -12.25 1.46
CA LEU A 257 17.62 -12.42 0.19
C LEU A 257 18.10 -13.65 -0.58
N MET A 258 19.40 -13.93 -0.56
CA MET A 258 19.97 -15.14 -1.15
C MET A 258 19.50 -16.41 -0.41
N MET A 259 19.42 -16.37 0.92
CA MET A 259 18.89 -17.48 1.73
C MET A 259 17.37 -17.67 1.56
N LEU A 260 16.63 -16.58 1.43
CA LEU A 260 15.19 -16.58 1.24
C LEU A 260 14.80 -17.06 -0.15
N PHE A 261 15.36 -16.47 -1.21
CA PHE A 261 14.90 -16.68 -2.59
C PHE A 261 15.80 -17.58 -3.43
N GLY A 262 17.03 -17.86 -3.00
CA GLY A 262 18.01 -18.62 -3.78
C GLY A 262 18.40 -17.97 -5.11
N SER A 263 18.00 -16.71 -5.34
CA SER A 263 18.23 -15.95 -6.57
C SER A 263 19.33 -14.92 -6.36
N ARG A 264 20.38 -15.00 -7.20
CA ARG A 264 21.45 -14.01 -7.24
C ARG A 264 20.96 -12.63 -7.71
N SER A 265 19.93 -12.60 -8.54
CA SER A 265 19.42 -11.36 -9.13
C SER A 265 18.70 -10.50 -8.07
N ILE A 266 17.80 -11.10 -7.29
CA ILE A 266 17.09 -10.38 -6.21
C ILE A 266 18.07 -9.96 -5.10
N ALA A 267 19.02 -10.84 -4.74
CA ALA A 267 20.05 -10.50 -3.76
C ALA A 267 20.94 -9.34 -4.23
N THR A 268 21.32 -9.29 -5.51
CA THR A 268 22.10 -8.18 -6.06
C THR A 268 21.30 -6.89 -6.11
N VAL A 269 20.01 -6.95 -6.46
CA VAL A 269 19.14 -5.77 -6.46
C VAL A 269 18.97 -5.21 -5.05
N GLY A 270 18.76 -6.04 -4.02
CA GLY A 270 18.68 -5.56 -2.64
C GLY A 270 20.00 -4.95 -2.14
N VAL A 271 21.14 -5.58 -2.43
CA VAL A 271 22.46 -4.99 -2.09
C VAL A 271 22.67 -3.65 -2.79
N LEU A 272 22.32 -3.56 -4.07
CA LEU A 272 22.47 -2.33 -4.85
C LEU A 272 21.53 -1.23 -4.37
N GLU A 273 20.34 -1.61 -3.92
CA GLU A 273 19.38 -0.68 -3.35
C GLU A 273 19.98 0.00 -2.13
N GLU A 274 20.43 -0.77 -1.13
CA GLU A 274 21.02 -0.30 0.13
C GLU A 274 22.36 0.45 -0.05
N LEU A 275 23.07 0.22 -1.17
CA LEU A 275 24.35 0.86 -1.45
C LEU A 275 24.20 2.20 -2.18
N LEU A 276 23.03 2.45 -2.78
CA LEU A 276 22.77 3.63 -3.60
C LEU A 276 21.87 4.58 -2.80
N PRO A 277 22.36 5.81 -2.49
CA PRO A 277 21.50 6.79 -1.84
C PRO A 277 20.27 7.06 -2.72
N PHE A 278 19.10 7.19 -2.10
CA PHE A 278 17.78 7.43 -2.72
C PHE A 278 17.03 6.21 -3.26
N THR A 279 17.64 5.02 -3.32
CA THR A 279 16.91 3.82 -3.77
C THR A 279 16.28 3.00 -2.67
N ASP A 280 16.66 3.20 -1.39
CA ASP A 280 16.19 2.46 -0.20
C ASP A 280 14.72 2.72 0.19
N LEU A 281 13.87 3.12 -0.76
CA LEU A 281 12.43 3.24 -0.56
C LEU A 281 11.69 2.06 -1.21
N MET A 282 12.39 1.19 -1.95
CA MET A 282 11.75 0.09 -2.65
C MET A 282 11.69 -1.14 -1.74
N PRO A 283 10.50 -1.71 -1.48
CA PRO A 283 10.43 -2.91 -0.64
C PRO A 283 10.89 -4.15 -1.44
N THR A 284 12.18 -4.27 -1.73
CA THR A 284 12.77 -5.26 -2.64
C THR A 284 12.61 -6.68 -2.14
N ALA A 285 12.67 -6.93 -0.83
CA ALA A 285 12.39 -8.25 -0.28
C ALA A 285 10.93 -8.64 -0.52
N THR A 286 10.00 -7.70 -0.28
CA THR A 286 8.56 -7.91 -0.50
C THR A 286 8.23 -8.08 -1.99
N LEU A 287 8.89 -7.32 -2.87
CA LEU A 287 8.78 -7.47 -4.33
C LEU A 287 9.32 -8.83 -4.79
N GLY A 288 10.46 -9.27 -4.25
CA GLY A 288 11.01 -10.61 -4.49
C GLY A 288 10.02 -11.71 -4.10
N TRP A 289 9.34 -11.56 -2.96
CA TRP A 289 8.30 -12.47 -2.51
C TRP A 289 7.09 -12.50 -3.44
N ILE A 290 6.64 -11.33 -3.93
CA ILE A 290 5.54 -11.24 -4.91
C ILE A 290 5.93 -11.95 -6.22
N LEU A 291 7.14 -11.70 -6.71
CA LEU A 291 7.64 -12.28 -7.96
C LEU A 291 7.77 -13.80 -7.88
N GLU A 292 8.28 -14.33 -6.77
CA GLU A 292 8.37 -15.78 -6.54
C GLU A 292 6.96 -16.41 -6.36
N THR A 293 6.10 -15.79 -5.57
CA THR A 293 4.80 -16.37 -5.20
C THR A 293 3.81 -16.39 -6.37
N PHE A 294 3.81 -15.33 -7.18
CA PHE A 294 2.83 -15.14 -8.25
C PHE A 294 3.39 -15.32 -9.66
N PHE A 295 4.68 -15.06 -9.87
CA PHE A 295 5.29 -14.99 -11.20
C PHE A 295 6.47 -15.95 -11.41
N ALA A 296 6.72 -16.91 -10.51
CA ALA A 296 7.81 -17.88 -10.66
C ALA A 296 7.77 -18.65 -12.00
N GLU A 297 6.58 -18.96 -12.53
CA GLU A 297 6.41 -19.70 -13.79
C GLU A 297 6.58 -18.83 -15.05
N SER A 298 6.56 -17.50 -14.89
CA SER A 298 6.69 -16.56 -16.00
C SER A 298 8.12 -16.54 -16.55
N CYS A 299 8.30 -16.05 -17.78
CA CYS A 299 9.63 -15.86 -18.37
C CYS A 299 10.53 -14.99 -17.47
N LEU A 300 9.93 -14.00 -16.79
CA LEU A 300 10.59 -13.12 -15.84
C LEU A 300 11.09 -13.90 -14.60
N GLY A 301 10.26 -14.76 -14.01
CA GLY A 301 10.64 -15.58 -12.86
C GLY A 301 11.80 -16.55 -13.17
N ARG A 302 11.80 -17.14 -14.37
CA ARG A 302 12.91 -17.96 -14.87
C ARG A 302 14.18 -17.17 -15.12
N SER A 303 14.08 -15.97 -15.69
CA SER A 303 15.22 -15.08 -15.91
C SER A 303 15.82 -14.55 -14.60
N LEU A 304 15.00 -14.40 -13.56
CA LEU A 304 15.43 -14.00 -12.22
C LEU A 304 16.01 -15.18 -11.43
N GLY A 305 15.98 -16.41 -11.96
CA GLY A 305 16.65 -17.55 -11.35
C GLY A 305 16.04 -18.01 -10.03
N PHE A 306 14.73 -17.82 -9.83
CA PHE A 306 14.05 -18.41 -8.68
C PHE A 306 14.15 -19.93 -8.75
N SER A 307 14.81 -20.54 -7.76
CA SER A 307 14.92 -21.99 -7.68
C SER A 307 13.62 -22.53 -7.10
N GLN A 308 12.86 -23.31 -7.87
CA GLN A 308 11.66 -24.01 -7.38
C GLN A 308 12.09 -24.99 -6.30
N ARG A 309 12.09 -24.56 -5.04
CA ARG A 309 12.24 -25.47 -3.91
C ARG A 309 10.92 -26.22 -3.81
N GLN A 310 10.91 -27.49 -4.23
CA GLN A 310 9.83 -28.40 -3.92
C GLN A 310 9.80 -28.55 -2.39
N ASP A 311 8.88 -27.84 -1.73
CA ASP A 311 8.55 -28.10 -0.34
C ASP A 311 7.97 -29.51 -0.30
N GLY A 312 8.78 -30.45 0.18
CA GLY A 312 8.61 -31.88 0.01
C GLY A 312 7.32 -32.42 0.60
N SER A 313 6.62 -33.22 -0.20
CA SER A 313 5.86 -34.36 0.27
C SER A 313 6.84 -35.49 0.64
N SER A 314 6.99 -35.81 1.92
CA SER A 314 7.22 -37.19 2.41
C SER A 314 7.44 -37.26 3.93
N SER A 315 6.92 -38.35 4.50
CA SER A 315 7.24 -39.02 5.78
C SER A 315 6.57 -38.54 7.07
N SER A 316 5.41 -39.13 7.38
CA SER A 316 5.10 -39.68 8.71
C SER A 316 4.09 -40.84 8.55
N ASP A 317 4.49 -41.87 7.80
CA ASP A 317 4.02 -43.25 7.99
C ASP A 317 5.28 -44.07 8.27
N GLU A 318 5.51 -44.33 9.56
CA GLU A 318 6.17 -45.48 10.22
C GLU A 318 6.54 -45.12 11.66
#